data_AF-A0A329S8N9-F1
#
_entry.id   AF-A0A329S8N9-F1
#
_cell.length_a   1.000
_cell.length_b   1.000
_cell.length_c   1.000
_cell.angle_alpha   90.00
_cell.angle_beta   90.00
_cell.angle_gamma   90.00
#
_symmetry.space_group_name_H-M   'P 1'
#
loop_
_entity.id
_entity.type
_entity.pdbx_description
1 polymer ?
#
loop_
_entity_poly.entity_id
_entity_poly.type
_entity_poly.pdbx_seq_one_letter_code
_entity_poly.pdbx_strand_id
1 'polypeptide(L)'
;MDSVVVEKGLTEQADGVQHLPIQIGHLLAGFQGEAVIVEAKGQCAFLALFASTTNHNSPQLKNNVGIVTGATELKMSIYALMMVNLRRDVELELIDPIEECAKHYWDRPLYTSSASAAAALYDHYDGYRKMAVDKHVPPTCWVGPNELRAMAQYLREPIFVFDTDESKDSHVQRYGYQQHHLADGTNLESRNVAALSDKEAQDYLKHCGSCTLCRHLSQFD
;
A
#
# COMPACT_ATOMS: atom_id res chain seq x y z
N MET A 1 18.64 -8.90 -4.98
CA MET A 1 18.22 -10.25 -4.56
C MET A 1 17.51 -10.09 -3.24
N ASP A 2 16.28 -10.57 -3.25
CA ASP A 2 15.28 -10.64 -2.17
C ASP A 2 14.49 -9.36 -1.89
N SER A 3 13.53 -9.10 -2.78
CA SER A 3 12.32 -8.31 -2.49
C SER A 3 11.13 -9.28 -2.34
N VAL A 4 10.84 -9.55 -1.06
CA VAL A 4 9.56 -9.84 -0.38
C VAL A 4 8.47 -10.66 -1.07
N VAL A 5 8.10 -11.72 -0.34
CA VAL A 5 6.93 -12.58 -0.49
C VAL A 5 5.65 -11.74 -0.56
N VAL A 6 5.11 -11.63 -1.77
CA VAL A 6 3.66 -11.43 -1.97
C VAL A 6 3.03 -12.80 -1.80
N GLU A 7 2.05 -12.91 -0.90
CA GLU A 7 1.19 -14.10 -0.81
C GLU A 7 0.81 -14.54 -2.22
N LYS A 8 1.10 -15.80 -2.50
CA LYS A 8 0.84 -16.50 -3.75
C LYS A 8 -0.49 -16.01 -4.32
N GLY A 9 -0.42 -15.17 -5.37
CA GLY A 9 -1.59 -14.66 -6.04
C GLY A 9 -2.52 -15.82 -6.37
N LEU A 10 -3.82 -15.63 -6.18
CA LEU A 10 -4.83 -16.52 -6.74
C LEU A 10 -4.65 -16.48 -8.26
N THR A 11 -3.82 -17.37 -8.79
CA THR A 11 -3.74 -17.65 -10.21
C THR A 11 -5.02 -18.37 -10.57
N GLU A 12 -6.07 -17.63 -10.91
CA GLU A 12 -7.12 -18.17 -11.75
C GLU A 12 -6.52 -18.42 -13.13
N GLN A 13 -6.27 -19.70 -13.43
CA GLN A 13 -6.12 -20.18 -14.80
C GLN A 13 -7.45 -19.94 -15.52
N ALA A 14 -7.55 -18.82 -16.24
CA ALA A 14 -8.61 -18.60 -17.22
C ALA A 14 -8.06 -18.88 -18.63
N ASP A 15 -8.55 -19.96 -19.20
CA ASP A 15 -8.27 -20.45 -20.54
C ASP A 15 -8.56 -19.35 -21.60
N GLY A 16 -7.55 -19.02 -22.41
CA GLY A 16 -7.74 -18.34 -23.71
C GLY A 16 -7.83 -16.80 -23.76
N VAL A 17 -7.60 -16.05 -22.68
CA VAL A 17 -7.49 -14.57 -22.77
C VAL A 17 -6.04 -14.20 -23.09
N GLN A 18 -5.83 -13.52 -24.21
CA GLN A 18 -4.51 -13.02 -24.62
C GLN A 18 -4.07 -11.94 -23.61
N HIS A 19 -3.25 -12.33 -22.63
CA HIS A 19 -2.61 -11.42 -21.69
C HIS A 19 -1.68 -10.48 -22.47
N LEU A 20 -2.06 -9.21 -22.56
CA LEU A 20 -1.20 -8.18 -23.13
C LEU A 20 -0.39 -7.58 -21.97
N PRO A 21 0.94 -7.76 -21.95
CA PRO A 21 1.76 -7.35 -20.82
C PRO A 21 1.67 -5.84 -20.59
N ILE A 22 1.54 -5.42 -19.33
CA ILE A 22 1.52 -3.99 -18.96
C ILE A 22 2.96 -3.52 -18.80
N GLN A 23 3.41 -2.69 -19.76
CA GLN A 23 4.71 -2.04 -19.69
C GLN A 23 4.57 -0.69 -18.98
N ILE A 24 5.07 -0.57 -17.73
CA ILE A 24 4.94 0.65 -16.90
C ILE A 24 5.40 1.91 -17.65
N GLY A 25 6.52 1.85 -18.36
CA GLY A 25 7.02 3.01 -19.11
C GLY A 25 6.03 3.51 -20.17
N HIS A 26 5.36 2.59 -20.86
CA HIS A 26 4.32 2.93 -21.84
C HIS A 26 3.08 3.51 -21.15
N LEU A 27 2.73 2.96 -19.98
CA LEU A 27 1.62 3.44 -19.19
C LEU A 27 1.85 4.88 -18.69
N LEU A 28 2.98 5.13 -18.03
CA LEU A 28 3.33 6.42 -17.46
C LEU A 28 3.34 7.52 -18.53
N ALA A 29 3.85 7.22 -19.73
CA ALA A 29 3.83 8.13 -20.86
C ALA A 29 2.41 8.59 -21.23
N GLY A 30 1.40 7.71 -21.10
CA GLY A 30 -0.01 8.03 -21.32
C GLY A 30 -0.58 9.06 -20.34
N PHE A 31 0.02 9.20 -19.15
CA PHE A 31 -0.36 10.17 -18.12
C PHE A 31 0.56 11.40 -18.07
N GLN A 32 1.54 11.51 -18.99
CA GLN A 32 2.66 12.45 -18.87
C GLN A 32 3.38 12.31 -17.51
N GLY A 33 3.37 11.09 -16.96
CA GLY A 33 4.02 10.75 -15.70
C GLY A 33 5.40 10.17 -15.95
N GLU A 34 6.23 10.25 -14.91
CA GLU A 34 7.55 9.62 -14.87
C GLU A 34 7.71 8.90 -13.53
N ALA A 35 8.48 7.82 -13.53
CA ALA A 35 8.81 7.10 -12.30
C ALA A 35 9.77 7.95 -11.45
N VAL A 36 9.50 8.02 -10.15
CA VAL A 36 10.36 8.68 -9.17
C VAL A 36 11.07 7.63 -8.34
N ILE A 37 12.40 7.65 -8.37
CA ILE A 37 13.24 6.78 -7.55
C ILE A 37 13.27 7.32 -6.11
N VAL A 38 13.02 6.43 -5.13
CA VAL A 38 13.06 6.74 -3.69
C VAL A 38 14.12 5.90 -2.97
N GLU A 39 14.50 6.31 -1.75
CA GLU A 39 15.53 5.59 -0.99
C GLU A 39 15.02 4.24 -0.43
N ALA A 40 15.76 3.16 -0.68
CA ALA A 40 15.43 1.79 -0.28
C ALA A 40 15.87 1.46 1.17
N LYS A 41 15.24 2.12 2.14
CA LYS A 41 15.49 1.90 3.59
C LYS A 41 14.37 1.12 4.30
N GLY A 42 13.52 0.43 3.54
CA GLY A 42 12.36 -0.30 4.07
C GLY A 42 11.14 0.57 4.38
N GLN A 43 11.20 1.87 4.09
CA GLN A 43 10.09 2.82 4.21
C GLN A 43 9.78 3.53 2.86
N CYS A 44 10.22 2.93 1.75
CA CYS A 44 10.09 3.48 0.40
C CYS A 44 8.63 3.76 0.01
N ALA A 45 7.66 2.96 0.47
CA ALA A 45 6.25 3.18 0.20
C ALA A 45 5.73 4.54 0.72
N PHE A 46 6.16 4.99 1.90
CA PHE A 46 5.78 6.32 2.41
C PHE A 46 6.45 7.45 1.64
N LEU A 47 7.71 7.25 1.20
CA LEU A 47 8.41 8.21 0.34
C LEU A 47 7.76 8.31 -1.04
N ALA A 48 7.36 7.18 -1.63
CA ALA A 48 6.65 7.10 -2.90
C ALA A 48 5.27 7.77 -2.84
N LEU A 49 4.53 7.53 -1.75
CA LEU A 49 3.26 8.21 -1.51
C LEU A 49 3.44 9.73 -1.36
N PHE A 50 4.48 10.15 -0.63
CA PHE A 50 4.80 11.57 -0.47
C PHE A 50 5.18 12.23 -1.81
N ALA A 51 6.06 11.58 -2.60
CA ALA A 51 6.44 12.05 -3.94
C ALA A 51 5.21 12.19 -4.84
N SER A 52 4.31 11.21 -4.79
CA SER A 52 3.06 11.24 -5.54
C SER A 52 2.19 12.41 -5.10
N THR A 53 1.79 12.48 -3.83
CA THR A 53 0.84 13.49 -3.32
C THR A 53 1.34 14.94 -3.42
N THR A 54 2.65 15.14 -3.52
CA THR A 54 3.26 16.46 -3.74
C THR A 54 3.54 16.77 -5.21
N ASN A 55 3.19 15.85 -6.11
CA ASN A 55 3.48 15.91 -7.55
C ASN A 55 4.96 16.25 -7.80
N HIS A 56 5.85 15.50 -7.15
CA HIS A 56 7.29 15.67 -7.24
C HIS A 56 7.76 15.57 -8.69
N ASN A 57 8.53 16.55 -9.14
CA ASN A 57 8.82 16.78 -10.55
C ASN A 57 10.24 16.38 -10.97
N SER A 58 10.96 15.65 -10.12
CA SER A 58 12.31 15.17 -10.44
C SER A 58 12.35 13.65 -10.46
N PRO A 59 13.20 13.02 -11.30
CA PRO A 59 13.29 11.56 -11.41
C PRO A 59 13.71 10.84 -10.11
N GLN A 60 14.18 11.58 -9.11
CA GLN A 60 14.59 11.06 -7.83
C GLN A 60 14.10 11.96 -6.70
N LEU A 61 13.55 11.35 -5.65
CA LEU A 61 13.23 12.01 -4.39
C LEU A 61 14.46 11.98 -3.47
N LYS A 62 15.15 13.12 -3.34
CA LYS A 62 16.33 13.23 -2.47
C LYS A 62 15.91 13.55 -1.04
N ASN A 63 16.33 12.73 -0.10
CA ASN A 63 16.05 12.91 1.32
C ASN A 63 16.81 14.14 1.87
N ASN A 64 16.09 15.26 1.94
CA ASN A 64 16.46 16.44 2.71
C ASN A 64 15.51 16.61 3.90
N VAL A 65 15.83 17.54 4.81
CA VAL A 65 15.07 17.74 6.04
C VAL A 65 13.58 17.97 5.78
N GLY A 66 13.21 18.74 4.74
CA GLY A 66 11.82 19.02 4.40
C GLY A 66 11.07 17.77 3.91
N ILE A 67 11.69 17.00 3.00
CA ILE A 67 11.12 15.75 2.48
C ILE A 67 10.94 14.73 3.60
N VAL A 68 11.97 14.52 4.42
CA VAL A 68 11.92 13.55 5.53
C VAL A 68 10.85 13.94 6.54
N THR A 69 10.74 15.24 6.87
CA THR A 69 9.72 15.73 7.80
C THR A 69 8.32 15.51 7.23
N GLY A 70 8.04 15.99 6.00
CA GLY A 70 6.72 15.87 5.40
C GLY A 70 6.27 14.42 5.17
N ALA A 71 7.17 13.55 4.71
CA ALA A 71 6.87 12.13 4.54
C ALA A 71 6.67 11.42 5.89
N THR A 72 7.40 11.83 6.94
CA THR A 72 7.19 11.32 8.30
C THR A 72 5.85 11.77 8.87
N GLU A 73 5.45 13.02 8.65
CA GLU A 73 4.12 13.52 9.06
C GLU A 73 2.98 12.78 8.35
N LEU A 74 3.12 12.56 7.03
CA LEU A 74 2.16 11.76 6.26
C LEU A 74 2.03 10.35 6.82
N LYS A 75 3.16 9.68 7.03
CA LYS A 75 3.22 8.35 7.67
C LYS A 75 2.58 8.37 9.05
N MET A 76 2.84 9.40 9.85
CA MET A 76 2.26 9.55 11.19
C MET A 76 0.75 9.55 11.17
N SER A 77 0.14 10.25 10.21
CA SER A 77 -1.30 10.33 10.04
C SER A 77 -1.91 9.01 9.58
N ILE A 78 -1.24 8.29 8.68
CA ILE A 78 -1.70 6.98 8.18
C ILE A 78 -1.73 5.95 9.31
N TYR A 79 -0.65 5.82 10.09
CA TYR A 79 -0.66 4.90 11.24
C TYR A 79 -1.65 5.35 12.32
N ALA A 80 -1.84 6.64 12.55
CA ALA A 80 -2.88 7.12 13.48
C ALA A 80 -4.28 6.67 13.05
N LEU A 81 -4.58 6.72 11.74
CA LEU A 81 -5.82 6.19 11.17
C LEU A 81 -5.96 4.68 11.41
N MET A 82 -4.91 3.90 11.12
CA MET A 82 -4.89 2.46 11.37
C MET A 82 -5.17 2.14 12.85
N MET A 83 -4.51 2.85 13.76
CA MET A 83 -4.67 2.65 15.21
C MET A 83 -6.07 3.00 15.71
N VAL A 84 -6.72 4.03 15.15
CA VAL A 84 -8.10 4.40 15.49
C VAL A 84 -9.09 3.34 15.00
N ASN A 85 -8.85 2.76 13.82
CA ASN A 85 -9.75 1.78 13.22
C ASN A 85 -9.51 0.35 13.74
N LEU A 86 -8.31 0.03 14.24
CA LEU A 86 -7.85 -1.33 14.54
C LEU A 86 -8.87 -2.16 15.32
N ARG A 87 -9.46 -1.61 16.38
CA ARG A 87 -10.47 -2.33 17.16
C ARG A 87 -11.66 -2.77 16.31
N ARG A 88 -12.20 -1.86 15.50
CA ARG A 88 -13.37 -2.13 14.65
C ARG A 88 -13.00 -3.02 13.47
N ASP A 89 -11.80 -2.87 12.92
CA ASP A 89 -11.29 -3.74 11.87
C ASP A 89 -11.17 -5.19 12.35
N VAL A 90 -10.75 -5.41 13.60
CA VAL A 90 -10.73 -6.73 14.24
C VAL A 90 -12.15 -7.24 14.52
N GLU A 91 -13.04 -6.40 15.05
CA GLU A 91 -14.45 -6.78 15.32
C GLU A 91 -15.22 -7.18 14.05
N LEU A 92 -14.86 -6.60 12.90
CA LEU A 92 -15.43 -6.93 11.59
C LEU A 92 -14.67 -8.03 10.83
N GLU A 93 -13.67 -8.66 11.46
CA GLU A 93 -12.82 -9.69 10.83
C GLU A 93 -12.11 -9.17 9.56
N LEU A 94 -11.94 -7.86 9.43
CA LEU A 94 -11.16 -7.22 8.37
C LEU A 94 -9.66 -7.33 8.62
N ILE A 95 -9.25 -7.55 9.86
CA ILE A 95 -7.87 -7.87 10.26
C ILE A 95 -7.95 -9.04 11.23
N ASP A 96 -7.27 -10.14 10.92
CA ASP A 96 -6.90 -11.12 11.94
C ASP A 96 -5.62 -10.63 12.63
N PRO A 97 -5.69 -10.21 13.90
CA PRO A 97 -4.54 -9.63 14.56
C PRO A 97 -3.46 -10.67 14.90
N ILE A 98 -3.82 -11.96 15.01
CA ILE A 98 -2.86 -13.04 15.27
C ILE A 98 -2.03 -13.30 14.01
N GLU A 99 -2.69 -13.43 12.85
CA GLU A 99 -2.00 -13.59 11.56
C GLU A 99 -1.11 -12.38 11.24
N GLU A 100 -1.61 -11.18 11.48
CA GLU A 100 -0.83 -9.97 11.23
C GLU A 100 0.38 -9.87 12.16
N CYS A 101 0.23 -10.18 13.45
CA CYS A 101 1.37 -10.26 14.37
C CYS A 101 2.42 -11.29 13.92
N ALA A 102 2.00 -12.44 13.39
CA ALA A 102 2.89 -13.51 12.95
C ALA A 102 3.82 -13.06 11.80
N LYS A 103 3.37 -12.13 10.95
CA LYS A 103 4.19 -11.54 9.88
C LYS A 103 5.33 -10.68 10.42
N HIS A 104 5.08 -9.96 11.51
CA HIS A 104 6.05 -9.04 12.11
C HIS A 104 7.00 -9.72 13.09
N TYR A 105 6.53 -10.78 13.77
CA TYR A 105 7.23 -11.42 14.89
C TYR A 105 7.30 -12.95 14.72
N TRP A 106 7.92 -13.42 13.63
CA TRP A 106 8.00 -14.85 13.28
C TRP A 106 8.77 -15.71 14.30
N ASP A 107 9.62 -15.09 15.12
CA ASP A 107 10.46 -15.75 16.14
C ASP A 107 9.76 -15.87 17.51
N ARG A 108 8.54 -15.34 17.65
CA ARG A 108 7.78 -15.34 18.91
C ARG A 108 6.65 -16.38 18.88
N PRO A 109 6.27 -16.92 20.06
CA PRO A 109 5.05 -17.71 20.16
C PRO A 109 3.84 -16.92 19.67
N LEU A 110 2.96 -17.57 18.91
CA LEU A 110 1.72 -16.97 18.47
C LEU A 110 0.87 -16.53 19.66
N TYR A 111 0.19 -15.40 19.52
CA TYR A 111 -0.79 -14.97 20.49
C TYR A 111 -1.95 -15.95 20.54
N THR A 112 -2.41 -16.26 21.75
CA THR A 112 -3.55 -17.17 21.98
C THR A 112 -4.89 -16.46 22.05
N SER A 113 -4.90 -15.13 22.00
CA SER A 113 -6.12 -14.34 21.98
C SER A 113 -6.02 -13.16 21.00
N SER A 114 -7.13 -12.90 20.32
CA SER A 114 -7.26 -11.76 19.39
C SER A 114 -7.03 -10.42 20.11
N ALA A 115 -7.51 -10.27 21.35
CA ALA A 115 -7.32 -9.04 22.12
C ALA A 115 -5.83 -8.77 22.45
N SER A 116 -5.07 -9.79 22.85
CA SER A 116 -3.63 -9.64 23.10
C SER A 116 -2.85 -9.36 21.83
N ALA A 117 -3.22 -10.00 20.72
CA ALA A 117 -2.61 -9.75 19.41
C ALA A 117 -2.91 -8.32 18.92
N ALA A 118 -4.15 -7.85 19.06
CA ALA A 118 -4.55 -6.50 18.68
C ALA A 118 -3.81 -5.43 19.50
N ALA A 119 -3.62 -5.65 20.81
CA ALA A 119 -2.81 -4.77 21.64
C ALA A 119 -1.34 -4.73 21.16
N ALA A 120 -0.77 -5.88 20.82
CA ALA A 120 0.59 -5.95 20.29
C ALA A 120 0.76 -5.27 18.92
N LEU A 121 -0.24 -5.35 18.04
CA LEU A 121 -0.26 -4.58 16.79
C LEU A 121 -0.35 -3.09 17.04
N TYR A 122 -1.15 -2.66 18.01
CA TYR A 122 -1.23 -1.26 18.39
C TYR A 122 0.14 -0.72 18.83
N ASP A 123 0.83 -1.46 19.70
CA ASP A 123 2.18 -1.10 20.16
C ASP A 123 3.19 -1.10 19.01
N HIS A 124 3.08 -2.07 18.09
CA HIS A 124 3.88 -2.10 16.86
C HIS A 124 3.68 -0.81 16.04
N TYR A 125 2.43 -0.47 15.71
CA TYR A 125 2.13 0.72 14.92
C TYR A 125 2.57 2.00 15.60
N ASP A 126 2.33 2.18 16.91
CA ASP A 126 2.77 3.41 17.60
C ASP A 126 4.30 3.55 17.62
N GLY A 127 5.03 2.44 17.75
CA GLY A 127 6.50 2.41 17.71
C GLY A 127 7.08 2.88 16.38
N TYR A 128 6.50 2.46 15.25
CA TYR A 128 6.98 2.83 13.92
C TYR A 128 6.43 4.15 13.40
N ARG A 129 5.27 4.59 13.91
CA ARG A 129 4.57 5.80 13.46
C ARG A 129 5.47 7.03 13.45
N LYS A 130 6.25 7.25 14.51
CA LYS A 130 7.12 8.43 14.70
C LYS A 130 8.56 8.24 14.21
N MET A 131 8.94 7.04 13.78
CA MET A 131 10.27 6.81 13.25
C MET A 131 10.45 7.63 11.98
N ALA A 132 11.56 8.34 11.80
CA ALA A 132 11.75 9.10 10.55
C ALA A 132 11.87 8.14 9.35
N VAL A 133 11.34 8.55 8.20
CA VAL A 133 11.32 7.71 6.98
C VAL A 133 12.70 7.46 6.38
N ASP A 134 13.70 8.24 6.76
CA ASP A 134 15.10 8.08 6.34
C ASP A 134 15.88 7.08 7.21
N LYS A 135 15.22 6.46 8.20
CA LYS A 135 15.78 5.40 9.03
C LYS A 135 15.49 4.04 8.40
N HIS A 136 16.51 3.19 8.46
CA HIS A 136 16.41 1.81 8.02
C HIS A 136 15.49 1.01 8.95
N VAL A 137 14.55 0.25 8.37
CA VAL A 137 13.69 -0.70 9.09
C VAL A 137 13.82 -2.11 8.50
N PRO A 138 13.70 -3.17 9.33
CA PRO A 138 13.78 -4.53 8.84
C PRO A 138 12.58 -4.89 7.93
N PRO A 139 12.69 -5.96 7.10
CA PRO A 139 11.60 -6.44 6.24
C PRO A 139 10.28 -6.71 6.97
N THR A 140 10.36 -7.12 8.24
CA THR A 140 9.20 -7.32 9.11
C THR A 140 8.43 -6.04 9.41
N CYS A 141 8.88 -4.87 8.96
CA CYS A 141 8.20 -3.58 9.15
C CYS A 141 7.91 -2.88 7.82
N TRP A 142 8.08 -3.58 6.70
CA TRP A 142 7.77 -3.01 5.40
C TRP A 142 6.26 -2.86 5.24
N VAL A 143 5.87 -1.85 4.46
CA VAL A 143 4.46 -1.57 4.15
C VAL A 143 3.83 -2.79 3.48
N GLY A 144 2.72 -3.25 4.04
CA GLY A 144 1.91 -4.33 3.51
C GLY A 144 0.52 -3.88 3.07
N PRO A 145 -0.38 -4.84 2.82
CA PRO A 145 -1.74 -4.54 2.37
C PRO A 145 -2.54 -3.64 3.32
N ASN A 146 -2.32 -3.73 4.64
CA ASN A 146 -3.05 -2.94 5.62
C ASN A 146 -2.65 -1.46 5.59
N GLU A 147 -1.36 -1.17 5.51
CA GLU A 147 -0.86 0.18 5.32
C GLU A 147 -1.32 0.77 3.97
N LEU A 148 -1.26 0.01 2.86
CA LEU A 148 -1.70 0.48 1.54
C LEU A 148 -3.20 0.85 1.49
N ARG A 149 -4.05 0.11 2.21
CA ARG A 149 -5.48 0.46 2.37
C ARG A 149 -5.66 1.72 3.20
N ALA A 150 -4.91 1.85 4.29
CA ALA A 150 -4.95 3.03 5.13
C ALA A 150 -4.45 4.27 4.39
N MET A 151 -3.46 4.13 3.50
CA MET A 151 -3.03 5.18 2.57
C MET A 151 -4.19 5.60 1.66
N ALA A 152 -4.88 4.65 1.04
CA ALA A 152 -6.03 4.92 0.19
C ALA A 152 -7.17 5.64 0.95
N GLN A 153 -7.46 5.18 2.16
CA GLN A 153 -8.47 5.80 3.02
C GLN A 153 -8.07 7.23 3.44
N TYR A 154 -6.80 7.43 3.80
CA TYR A 154 -6.28 8.73 4.21
C TYR A 154 -6.36 9.75 3.07
N LEU A 155 -5.96 9.36 1.85
CA LEU A 155 -6.00 10.25 0.68
C LEU A 155 -7.39 10.40 0.07
N ARG A 156 -8.34 9.54 0.45
CA ARG A 156 -9.67 9.43 -0.18
C ARG A 156 -9.60 9.03 -1.66
N GLU A 157 -8.51 8.38 -2.07
CA GLU A 157 -8.23 7.97 -3.45
C GLU A 157 -7.74 6.52 -3.47
N PRO A 158 -8.03 5.73 -4.52
CA PRO A 158 -7.45 4.39 -4.67
C PRO A 158 -5.94 4.45 -4.87
N ILE A 159 -5.21 3.51 -4.27
CA ILE A 159 -3.77 3.31 -4.50
C ILE A 159 -3.58 2.16 -5.51
N PHE A 160 -2.82 2.42 -6.55
CA PHE A 160 -2.42 1.42 -7.53
C PHE A 160 -0.97 1.03 -7.30
N VAL A 161 -0.72 -0.25 -7.06
CA VAL A 161 0.62 -0.82 -6.96
C VAL A 161 0.86 -1.63 -8.23
N PHE A 162 1.98 -1.32 -8.89
CA PHE A 162 2.45 -2.03 -10.07
C PHE A 162 3.58 -2.96 -9.61
N ASP A 163 3.32 -4.24 -9.72
CA ASP A 163 4.27 -5.30 -9.39
C ASP A 163 4.90 -5.80 -10.70
N THR A 164 6.16 -5.49 -10.93
CA THR A 164 6.85 -5.79 -12.19
C THR A 164 7.72 -7.03 -12.04
N ASP A 165 7.52 -7.99 -12.93
CA ASP A 165 8.29 -9.23 -12.97
C ASP A 165 9.64 -9.06 -13.71
N GLU A 166 10.45 -10.12 -13.73
CA GLU A 166 11.73 -10.16 -14.45
C GLU A 166 11.58 -9.95 -15.97
N SER A 167 10.40 -10.23 -16.52
CA SER A 167 10.05 -10.05 -17.93
C SER A 167 9.58 -8.61 -18.24
N LYS A 168 9.56 -7.72 -17.23
CA LYS A 168 9.00 -6.37 -17.29
C LYS A 168 7.50 -6.34 -17.53
N ASP A 169 6.81 -7.45 -17.32
CA ASP A 169 5.36 -7.46 -17.26
C ASP A 169 4.93 -6.97 -15.88
N SER A 170 3.86 -6.17 -15.83
CA SER A 170 3.41 -5.56 -14.57
C SER A 170 1.99 -5.95 -14.25
N HIS A 171 1.79 -6.46 -13.03
CA HIS A 171 0.47 -6.73 -12.50
C HIS A 171 0.00 -5.58 -11.61
N VAL A 172 -1.28 -5.24 -11.70
CA VAL A 172 -1.84 -4.08 -10.99
C VAL A 172 -2.71 -4.54 -9.84
N GLN A 173 -2.36 -4.09 -8.64
CA GLN A 173 -3.17 -4.27 -7.44
C GLN A 173 -3.81 -2.94 -7.08
N ARG A 174 -5.14 -2.95 -6.87
CA ARG A 174 -5.88 -1.77 -6.43
C ARG A 174 -6.25 -1.90 -4.96
N TYR A 175 -5.79 -0.93 -4.19
CA TYR A 175 -6.10 -0.76 -2.79
C TYR A 175 -7.08 0.40 -2.62
N GLY A 176 -8.11 0.18 -1.81
CA GLY A 176 -9.16 1.16 -1.55
C GLY A 176 -9.77 0.98 -0.17
N TYR A 177 -10.88 1.67 0.02
CA TYR A 177 -11.70 1.62 1.21
C TYR A 177 -13.17 1.58 0.79
N GLN A 178 -14.01 1.01 1.64
CA GLN A 178 -15.46 0.96 1.46
C GLN A 178 -16.15 1.23 2.79
N GLN A 179 -17.44 1.49 2.74
CA GLN A 179 -18.24 1.71 3.93
C GLN A 179 -18.83 0.39 4.43
N HIS A 180 -18.62 0.11 5.70
CA HIS A 180 -19.16 -1.02 6.44
C HIS A 180 -20.23 -0.53 7.42
N HIS A 181 -21.41 -1.15 7.38
CA HIS A 181 -22.48 -0.87 8.33
C HIS A 181 -22.31 -1.73 9.58
N LEU A 182 -22.18 -1.09 10.74
CA LEU A 182 -22.02 -1.77 12.02
C LEU A 182 -23.37 -2.10 12.64
N ALA A 183 -23.39 -3.13 13.51
CA ALA A 183 -24.60 -3.56 14.22
C ALA A 183 -25.17 -2.48 15.17
N ASP A 184 -24.34 -1.53 15.61
CA ASP A 184 -24.75 -0.40 16.44
C ASP A 184 -25.38 0.76 15.63
N GLY A 185 -25.55 0.59 14.32
CA GLY A 185 -26.10 1.59 13.40
C GLY A 185 -25.10 2.64 12.93
N THR A 186 -23.84 2.57 13.36
CA THR A 186 -22.77 3.46 12.87
C THR A 186 -22.09 2.90 11.61
N ASN A 187 -21.33 3.75 10.93
CA ASN A 187 -20.58 3.37 9.73
C ASN A 187 -19.08 3.38 10.04
N LEU A 188 -18.38 2.36 9.54
CA LEU A 188 -16.92 2.33 9.50
C LEU A 188 -16.49 2.38 8.03
N GLU A 189 -15.64 3.35 7.68
CA GLU A 189 -14.92 3.28 6.41
C GLU A 189 -13.67 2.43 6.62
N SER A 190 -13.56 1.30 5.92
CA SER A 190 -12.40 0.42 5.99
C SER A 190 -12.24 -0.43 4.72
N ARG A 191 -11.05 -1.02 4.57
CA ARG A 191 -10.58 -2.03 3.60
C ARG A 191 -11.46 -2.36 2.37
N ASN A 192 -10.89 -2.17 1.18
CA ASN A 192 -11.19 -2.95 -0.02
C ASN A 192 -9.88 -3.24 -0.79
N VAL A 193 -9.66 -4.50 -1.22
CA VAL A 193 -8.56 -4.86 -2.15
C VAL A 193 -9.11 -5.69 -3.28
N ALA A 194 -8.74 -5.32 -4.50
CA ALA A 194 -9.00 -6.08 -5.69
C ALA A 194 -7.70 -6.19 -6.50
N ALA A 195 -7.26 -7.43 -6.76
CA ALA A 195 -6.34 -7.69 -7.86
C ALA A 195 -7.11 -7.42 -9.15
N LEU A 196 -6.55 -6.60 -10.04
CA LEU A 196 -7.16 -6.35 -11.35
C LEU A 196 -6.54 -7.30 -12.35
N SER A 197 -7.38 -7.91 -13.20
CA SER A 197 -6.86 -8.54 -14.41
C SER A 197 -6.19 -7.48 -15.30
N ASP A 198 -5.25 -7.90 -16.16
CA ASP A 198 -4.57 -6.95 -17.06
C ASP A 198 -5.55 -6.18 -17.93
N LYS A 199 -6.66 -6.82 -18.31
CA LYS A 199 -7.75 -6.17 -19.04
C LYS A 199 -8.43 -5.08 -18.21
N GLU A 200 -8.82 -5.39 -16.97
CA GLU A 200 -9.46 -4.40 -16.09
C GLU A 200 -8.52 -3.24 -15.77
N ALA A 201 -7.24 -3.53 -15.55
CA ALA A 201 -6.23 -2.51 -15.34
C ALA A 201 -6.08 -1.62 -16.58
N GLN A 202 -5.93 -2.19 -17.78
CA GLN A 202 -5.84 -1.42 -19.03
C GLN A 202 -7.10 -0.60 -19.30
N ASP A 203 -8.29 -1.17 -19.08
CA ASP A 203 -9.55 -0.48 -19.30
C ASP A 203 -9.70 0.68 -18.31
N TYR A 204 -9.41 0.46 -17.02
CA TYR A 204 -9.41 1.51 -16.00
C TYR A 204 -8.43 2.64 -16.35
N LEU A 205 -7.21 2.29 -16.76
CA LEU A 205 -6.16 3.26 -17.05
C LEU A 205 -6.45 4.05 -18.34
N LYS A 206 -7.05 3.44 -19.36
CA LYS A 206 -7.52 4.16 -20.56
C LYS A 206 -8.63 5.16 -20.23
N HIS A 207 -9.58 4.77 -19.39
CA HIS A 207 -10.64 5.68 -18.93
C HIS A 207 -10.05 6.83 -18.10
N CYS A 208 -9.10 6.54 -17.22
CA CYS A 208 -8.44 7.54 -16.39
C CYS A 208 -7.56 8.50 -17.20
N GLY A 209 -6.82 8.04 -18.20
CA GLY A 209 -5.98 8.90 -19.06
C GLY A 209 -6.79 9.89 -19.90
N SER A 210 -8.07 9.59 -20.14
CA SER A 210 -9.01 10.54 -20.78
C SER A 210 -9.61 11.56 -19.82
N CYS A 211 -9.47 11.35 -18.50
CA CYS A 211 -9.88 12.27 -17.45
C CYS A 211 -8.65 13.01 -16.92
N THR A 212 -8.67 14.33 -16.91
CA THR A 212 -7.54 15.22 -16.54
C THR A 212 -7.06 15.09 -15.07
N LEU A 213 -7.52 14.08 -14.30
CA LEU A 213 -7.37 14.00 -12.84
C LEU A 213 -6.43 12.89 -12.32
N CYS A 214 -5.89 11.99 -13.15
CA CYS A 214 -5.06 10.88 -12.66
C CYS A 214 -3.57 11.18 -12.81
N ARG A 215 -2.90 11.58 -11.73
CA ARG A 215 -1.48 12.01 -11.74
C ARG A 215 -0.62 11.40 -10.63
N HIS A 216 -0.78 10.13 -10.28
CA HIS A 216 -0.01 9.57 -9.15
C HIS A 216 0.41 8.12 -9.39
N LEU A 217 1.63 7.91 -9.91
CA LEU A 217 2.25 6.60 -10.06
C LEU A 217 3.72 6.68 -9.64
N SER A 218 4.12 5.89 -8.65
CA SER A 218 5.52 5.74 -8.21
C SER A 218 5.94 4.28 -8.34
N GLN A 219 7.16 4.05 -8.84
CA GLN A 219 7.72 2.72 -9.07
C GLN A 219 8.63 2.32 -7.90
N PHE A 220 8.64 1.02 -7.57
CA PHE A 220 9.54 0.42 -6.58
C PHE A 220 10.56 -0.46 -7.32
N ASP A 221 11.85 -0.32 -6.99
CA ASP A 221 12.92 -1.24 -7.38
C ASP A 221 13.29 -2.15 -6.19
#